data_AF-A0A8I2G5X0-F1
#
_entry.id   AF-A0A8I2G5X0-F1
#
_cell.length_a   1.000
_cell.length_b   1.000
_cell.length_c   1.000
_cell.angle_alpha   90.00
_cell.angle_beta   90.00
_cell.angle_gamma   90.00
#
_symmetry.space_group_name_H-M   'P 1'
#
loop_
_entity.id
_entity.type
_entity.pdbx_description
1 polymer ?
#
loop_
_entity_poly.entity_id
_entity_poly.type
_entity_poly.pdbx_seq_one_letter_code
_entity_poly.pdbx_strand_id
1 'polypeptide(L)' 'KRLYILQQMEKENTVYNNPKVVPLEDKADVQKLEKTFKKIIQRHESLRTSFHMRDGLPIQQVQE' A
#
# COMPACT_ATOMS: atom_id res chain seq x y z
N LYS A 1 -12.41 0.40 7.88
CA LYS A 1 -13.66 1.08 7.43
C LYS A 1 -13.60 2.60 7.58
N ARG A 2 -13.33 3.17 8.78
CA ARG A 2 -13.24 4.64 8.99
C ARG A 2 -12.32 5.37 8.01
N LEU A 3 -11.05 4.97 7.90
CA LEU A 3 -10.09 5.65 7.01
C LEU A 3 -10.52 5.62 5.55
N TYR A 4 -11.07 4.50 5.08
CA TYR A 4 -11.61 4.38 3.73
C TYR A 4 -12.73 5.39 3.46
N ILE A 5 -13.69 5.54 4.39
CA ILE A 5 -14.78 6.51 4.28
C ILE A 5 -14.23 7.94 4.22
N LEU A 6 -13.28 8.27 5.10
CA LEU A 6 -12.64 9.58 5.12
C LEU A 6 -11.94 9.90 3.79
N GLN A 7 -11.22 8.94 3.22
CA GLN A 7 -10.61 9.11 1.89
C GLN A 7 -11.64 9.25 0.76
N GLN A 8 -12.81 8.60 0.86
CA GLN A 8 -13.86 8.73 -0.17
C GLN A 8 -14.57 10.09 -0.15
N MET A 9 -14.60 10.77 1.00
CA MET A 9 -15.18 12.12 1.12
C MET A 9 -14.30 13.18 0.45
N GLU A 10 -12.97 13.05 0.57
CA GLU A 10 -11.98 13.95 -0.02
C GLU A 10 -10.90 13.16 -0.74
N LYS A 11 -11.18 12.77 -2.00
CA LYS A 11 -10.32 11.83 -2.74
C LYS A 11 -8.88 12.30 -2.94
N GLU A 12 -8.68 13.61 -3.03
CA GLU A 12 -7.36 14.24 -3.24
C GLU A 12 -6.57 14.45 -1.94
N ASN A 13 -7.16 14.13 -0.78
CA ASN A 13 -6.51 14.34 0.50
C ASN A 13 -5.36 13.33 0.72
N THR A 14 -4.23 13.82 1.23
CA THR A 14 -3.01 13.05 1.51
C THR A 14 -2.70 12.95 3.00
N VAL A 15 -3.58 13.40 3.89
CA VAL A 15 -3.42 13.41 5.36
C VAL A 15 -3.08 12.02 5.93
N TYR A 16 -3.51 10.94 5.27
CA TYR A 16 -3.23 9.57 5.70
C TYR A 16 -2.03 8.91 5.00
N ASN A 17 -1.31 9.64 4.14
CA ASN A 17 -0.06 9.16 3.56
C ASN A 17 1.06 9.24 4.60
N ASN A 18 1.88 8.18 4.71
CA ASN A 18 3.03 8.14 5.62
C ASN A 18 4.32 7.80 4.85
N PRO A 19 4.83 8.72 4.01
CA PRO A 19 6.04 8.49 3.24
C PRO A 19 7.27 8.47 4.15
N LYS A 20 8.26 7.65 3.78
CA LYS A 20 9.57 7.59 4.44
C LYS A 20 10.68 7.57 3.40
N VAL A 21 11.76 8.30 3.68
CA VAL A 21 12.99 8.30 2.88
C VAL A 21 14.09 7.66 3.71
N VAL A 22 14.76 6.66 3.14
CA VAL A 22 15.90 5.99 3.76
C VAL A 22 17.11 6.17 2.84
N PRO A 23 18.13 6.94 3.26
CA PRO A 23 19.38 7.04 2.52
C PRO A 23 20.05 5.68 2.43
N LEU A 24 20.62 5.37 1.25
CA LEU A 24 21.35 4.15 1.01
C LEU A 24 22.83 4.48 0.77
N GLU A 25 23.71 3.54 1.06
CA GLU A 25 25.13 3.65 0.72
C GLU A 25 25.33 3.58 -0.81
N ASP A 26 26.40 4.18 -1.31
CA ASP A 26 26.70 4.32 -2.75
C ASP A 26 26.70 2.99 -3.55
N LYS A 27 26.82 1.85 -2.87
CA LYS A 27 26.89 0.51 -3.48
C LYS A 27 25.55 -0.25 -3.42
N ALA A 28 24.44 0.43 -3.20
CA ALA A 28 23.14 -0.20 -3.14
C ALA A 28 22.77 -0.86 -4.48
N ASP A 29 22.56 -2.18 -4.45
CA ASP A 29 22.06 -2.93 -5.59
C ASP A 29 20.55 -2.74 -5.72
N VAL A 30 20.15 -1.84 -6.63
CA VAL A 30 18.75 -1.52 -6.92
C VAL A 30 17.96 -2.75 -7.35
N GLN A 31 18.54 -3.65 -8.14
CA GLN A 31 17.85 -4.85 -8.60
C GLN A 31 17.58 -5.81 -7.44
N LYS A 32 18.54 -5.95 -6.52
CA LYS A 32 18.37 -6.75 -5.30
C LYS A 32 17.32 -6.13 -4.37
N LEU A 33 17.28 -4.80 -4.24
CA LEU A 33 16.25 -4.10 -3.48
C LEU A 33 14.86 -4.33 -4.07
N GLU A 34 14.72 -4.18 -5.39
CA GLU A 34 13.44 -4.41 -6.07
C GLU A 34 12.95 -5.85 -5.86
N LYS A 35 13.82 -6.85 -6.06
CA LYS A 35 13.50 -8.27 -5.79
C LYS A 35 13.10 -8.50 -4.33
N THR A 36 13.75 -7.81 -3.40
CA THR A 36 13.43 -7.88 -1.97
C THR A 36 12.05 -7.30 -1.67
N PHE A 37 11.75 -6.11 -2.21
CA PHE A 37 10.42 -5.49 -2.04
C PHE A 37 9.31 -6.34 -2.65
N LYS A 38 9.52 -6.93 -3.83
CA LYS A 38 8.55 -7.86 -4.43
C LYS A 38 8.26 -9.05 -3.52
N LYS A 39 9.28 -9.64 -2.88
CA LYS A 39 9.09 -10.72 -1.89
C LYS A 39 8.36 -10.25 -0.64
N ILE A 40 8.64 -9.03 -0.15
CA ILE A 40 7.94 -8.44 0.99
C ILE A 40 6.45 -8.25 0.66
N ILE A 41 6.14 -7.69 -0.52
CA ILE A 41 4.76 -7.52 -0.99
C ILE A 41 4.05 -8.88 -1.07
N GLN A 42 4.68 -9.88 -1.68
CA GLN A 42 4.11 -11.23 -1.78
C GLN A 42 3.82 -11.84 -0.41
N ARG A 43 4.75 -11.67 0.55
CA ARG A 43 4.64 -12.24 1.90
C ARG A 43 3.51 -11.64 2.73
N HIS A 44 3.16 -10.37 2.53
CA HIS A 44 2.21 -9.65 3.39
C HIS A 44 0.88 -9.38 2.67
N GLU A 45 -0.20 -9.96 3.17
CA GLU A 45 -1.56 -9.74 2.63
C GLU A 45 -1.97 -8.26 2.63
N SER A 46 -1.57 -7.50 3.64
CA SER A 46 -1.89 -6.07 3.75
C SER A 46 -1.34 -5.24 2.59
N LEU A 47 -0.21 -5.65 1.99
CA LEU A 47 0.38 -4.99 0.82
C LEU A 47 -0.24 -5.45 -0.50
N ARG A 48 -1.06 -6.51 -0.47
CA ARG A 48 -1.81 -7.06 -1.60
C ARG A 48 -3.32 -6.82 -1.49
N THR A 49 -3.74 -6.01 -0.52
CA THR A 49 -5.16 -5.75 -0.25
C THR A 49 -5.64 -4.53 -1.04
N SER A 50 -6.69 -4.71 -1.85
CA SER A 50 -7.45 -3.63 -2.48
C SER A 50 -8.81 -3.45 -1.78
N PHE A 51 -9.38 -2.24 -1.90
CA PHE A 51 -10.68 -1.89 -1.33
C PHE A 51 -11.69 -1.65 -2.45
N HIS A 52 -12.86 -2.28 -2.33
CA HIS A 52 -13.94 -2.18 -3.31
C HIS A 52 -15.27 -1.86 -2.62
N MET A 53 -16.24 -1.35 -3.37
CA MET A 53 -17.61 -1.20 -2.90
C MET A 53 -18.45 -2.36 -3.44
N ARG A 54 -19.17 -3.04 -2.55
CA ARG A 54 -20.15 -4.07 -2.90
C ARG A 54 -21.40 -3.83 -2.05
N ASP A 55 -22.56 -3.70 -2.71
CA ASP A 55 -23.85 -3.45 -2.06
C ASP A 55 -23.83 -2.26 -1.07
N GLY A 56 -23.13 -1.18 -1.45
CA GLY A 56 -22.99 0.03 -0.62
C GLY A 56 -22.02 -0.11 0.56
N LEU A 57 -21.33 -1.25 0.71
CA LEU A 57 -20.38 -1.50 1.78
C LEU A 57 -18.94 -1.63 1.27
N PRO A 58 -17.95 -1.06 1.98
CA PRO A 58 -16.55 -1.25 1.65
C PRO A 58 -16.09 -2.66 2.06
N ILE A 59 -15.57 -3.40 1.08
CA ILE A 59 -14.96 -4.72 1.26
C ILE A 59 -13.46 -4.68 0.96
N GLN A 60 -12.73 -5.62 1.56
CA GLN A 60 -11.30 -5.83 1.32
C GLN A 60 -11.14 -7.09 0.47
N GLN A 61 -10.27 -7.02 -0.53
CA GLN A 61 -9.92 -8.15 -1.38
C GLN A 61 -8.40 -8.31 -1.41
N VAL A 62 -7.91 -9.49 -1.07
CA VAL A 62 -6.49 -9.84 -1.17
C VAL A 62 -6.23 -10.40 -2.57
N GLN A 63 -5.20 -9.90 -3.25
CA GLN A 63 -4.74 -10.42 -4.54
C GLN A 63 -3.70 -11.51 -4.32
N GLU A 64 -3.82 -12.65 -4.98
CA GLU A 64 -2.83 -13.74 -4.94
C GLU A 64 -1.55 -13.39 -5.71
#